data_AF-A0A6N7EM43-F1
#
_entry.id   AF-A0A6N7EM43-F1
#
_cell.length_a   1.000
_cell.length_b   1.000
_cell.length_c   1.000
_cell.angle_alpha   90.00
_cell.angle_beta   90.00
_cell.angle_gamma   90.00
#
_symmetry.space_group_name_H-M   'P 1'
#
loop_
_entity.id
_entity.type
_entity.pdbx_description
1 polymer ?
#
loop_
_entity_poly.entity_id
_entity_poly.type
_entity_poly.pdbx_seq_one_letter_code
_entity_poly.pdbx_strand_id
1 'polypeptide(L)' 'MTTLLLASASPARLATLRSAGIEPQVQVSSVDEPALLDQAAAAAAAAGTGPVPAAEQVLLLARAKARDVRAT' A
#
# COMPACT_ATOMS: atom_id res chain seq x y z
N MET A 1 14.51 1.92 20.41
CA MET A 1 13.12 1.45 20.26
C MET A 1 12.72 1.62 18.81
N THR A 2 11.99 0.67 18.24
CA THR A 2 11.59 0.70 16.83
C THR A 2 10.20 1.31 16.73
N THR A 3 10.04 2.39 15.97
CA THR A 3 8.73 2.97 15.66
C THR A 3 8.12 2.22 14.48
N LEU A 4 6.84 1.83 14.60
CA LEU A 4 6.07 1.24 13.51
C LEU A 4 5.02 2.24 13.01
N LEU A 5 4.93 2.41 11.69
CA LEU A 5 3.93 3.24 11.03
C LEU A 5 2.94 2.35 10.25
N LEU A 6 1.64 2.58 10.45
CA LEU A 6 0.57 2.01 9.64
C LEU A 6 0.15 3.03 8.57
N ALA A 7 0.54 2.77 7.32
CA ALA A 7 0.22 3.57 6.13
C ALA A 7 -1.24 3.40 5.65
N SER A 8 -2.22 3.38 6.56
CA SER A 8 -3.60 3.00 6.23
C SER A 8 -4.63 3.72 7.09
N ALA A 9 -5.72 4.18 6.47
CA ALA A 9 -6.92 4.66 7.16
C ALA A 9 -7.86 3.55 7.65
N SER A 10 -7.53 2.27 7.44
CA SER A 10 -8.44 1.15 7.74
C SER A 10 -8.52 0.87 9.24
N PRO A 11 -9.72 0.98 9.87
CA PRO A 11 -9.90 0.63 11.28
C PRO A 11 -9.59 -0.85 11.57
N ALA A 12 -9.94 -1.74 10.63
CA ALA A 12 -9.70 -3.17 10.78
C ALA A 12 -8.20 -3.51 10.83
N ARG A 13 -7.37 -2.89 9.96
CA ARG A 13 -5.91 -3.11 9.97
C ARG A 13 -5.27 -2.62 11.27
N LEU A 14 -5.73 -1.48 11.79
CA LEU A 14 -5.27 -0.96 13.09
C LEU A 14 -5.66 -1.91 14.22
N ALA A 15 -6.90 -2.40 14.23
CA ALA A 15 -7.37 -3.37 15.23
C ALA A 15 -6.56 -4.67 15.19
N THR A 16 -6.23 -5.17 14.00
CA THR A 16 -5.37 -6.36 13.84
C THR A 16 -4.00 -6.15 14.49
N LEU A 17 -3.31 -5.04 14.21
CA LEU A 17 -2.01 -4.76 14.83
C LEU A 17 -2.10 -4.66 16.35
N ARG A 18 -3.10 -3.95 16.87
CA ARG A 18 -3.32 -3.82 18.32
C ARG A 18 -3.62 -5.15 18.99
N SER A 19 -4.42 -6.01 18.37
CA SER A 19 -4.70 -7.37 18.89
C SER A 19 -3.45 -8.24 18.94
N ALA A 20 -2.43 -7.95 18.11
CA ALA A 20 -1.13 -8.61 18.13
C ALA A 20 -0.13 -7.97 19.12
N GLY A 21 -0.56 -7.02 19.96
CA GLY A 21 0.29 -6.32 20.92
C GLY A 21 1.19 -5.24 20.29
N ILE A 22 0.90 -4.82 19.06
CA ILE A 22 1.65 -3.81 18.33
C ILE A 22 0.86 -2.50 18.36
N GLU A 23 1.47 -1.43 18.86
CA GLU A 23 0.89 -0.08 18.86
C GLU A 23 1.57 0.80 17.79
N PRO A 24 1.04 0.83 16.55
CA PRO A 24 1.62 1.63 15.48
C PRO A 24 1.19 3.10 15.59
N GLN A 25 2.02 4.01 15.08
CA GLN A 25 1.56 5.32 14.66
C GLN A 25 0.76 5.19 13.37
N VAL A 26 -0.36 5.90 13.25
CA VAL A 26 -1.19 5.87 12.05
C VAL A 26 -0.89 7.09 11.20
N GLN A 27 -0.50 6.85 9.95
CA GLN A 27 -0.38 7.90 8.95
C GLN A 27 -1.07 7.43 7.68
N VAL A 28 -2.09 8.15 7.24
CA VAL A 28 -2.82 7.77 6.03
C VAL A 28 -2.00 8.16 4.82
N SER A 29 -1.74 7.20 3.94
CA SER A 29 -1.06 7.46 2.68
C SER A 29 -1.94 8.29 1.73
N SER A 30 -1.30 9.20 0.99
CA SER A 30 -1.87 10.06 -0.04
C SER A 30 -1.85 9.45 -1.44
N VAL A 31 -1.39 8.19 -1.59
CA VAL A 31 -1.32 7.50 -2.88
C VAL A 31 -2.68 7.44 -3.56
N ASP A 32 -2.72 7.90 -4.81
CA ASP A 32 -3.82 7.69 -5.74
C ASP A 32 -3.79 6.24 -6.24
N GLU A 33 -4.60 5.37 -5.62
CA GLU A 33 -4.61 3.94 -5.94
C GLU A 33 -5.09 3.65 -7.38
N PRO A 34 -6.22 4.21 -7.86
CA PRO A 34 -6.64 4.04 -9.25
C PRO A 34 -5.59 4.48 -10.27
N ALA A 35 -5.01 5.67 -10.12
CA ALA A 35 -4.03 6.17 -11.07
C ALA A 35 -2.77 5.28 -11.14
N LEU A 36 -2.33 4.73 -10.01
CA LEU A 36 -1.17 3.84 -9.98
C LEU A 36 -1.47 2.48 -10.66
N LEU A 37 -2.69 1.96 -10.49
CA LEU A 37 -3.10 0.72 -11.16
C LEU A 37 -3.25 0.92 -12.67
N ASP A 38 -3.81 2.04 -13.11
CA ASP A 38 -3.93 2.39 -14.52
C ASP A 38 -2.55 2.49 -15.19
N GLN A 39 -1.59 3.13 -14.51
CA GLN A 39 -0.19 3.20 -14.97
C GLN A 39 0.45 1.80 -15.09
N ALA A 40 0.22 0.93 -14.11
CA ALA A 40 0.73 -0.45 -14.13
C ALA A 40 0.10 -1.26 -15.28
N ALA A 41 -1.19 -1.12 -15.51
CA ALA A 41 -1.90 -1.76 -16.61
C ALA A 41 -1.39 -1.28 -17.98
N ALA A 42 -1.20 0.04 -18.15
CA ALA A 42 -0.63 0.61 -19.37
C ALA A 42 0.80 0.10 -19.64
N ALA A 43 1.64 0.00 -18.61
CA ALA A 43 2.99 -0.54 -18.73
C ALA A 43 2.99 -2.02 -19.13
N ALA A 44 2.12 -2.83 -18.53
CA ALA A 44 1.99 -4.25 -18.86
C ALA A 44 1.48 -4.47 -20.30
N ALA A 45 0.55 -3.63 -20.75
CA ALA A 45 0.08 -3.63 -22.14
C ALA A 45 1.21 -3.28 -23.12
N ALA A 46 1.99 -2.23 -22.83
CA ALA A 46 3.14 -1.84 -23.65
C ALA A 46 4.23 -2.93 -23.72
N ALA A 47 4.39 -3.71 -22.64
CA ALA A 47 5.34 -4.83 -22.57
C ALA A 47 4.78 -6.13 -23.18
N GLY A 48 3.50 -6.18 -23.57
CA GLY A 48 2.86 -7.39 -24.09
C GLY A 48 2.70 -8.52 -23.07
N THR A 49 2.77 -8.21 -21.76
CA THR A 49 2.77 -9.22 -20.68
C THR A 49 1.35 -9.62 -20.23
N GLY A 50 0.32 -9.01 -20.81
CA GLY A 50 -1.08 -9.20 -20.39
C GLY A 50 -1.45 -8.41 -19.13
N PRO A 51 -2.66 -8.62 -18.58
CA PRO A 51 -3.15 -7.89 -17.41
C PRO A 51 -2.32 -8.17 -16.15
N VAL A 52 -2.11 -7.14 -15.32
CA VAL A 52 -1.43 -7.29 -14.03
C VAL A 52 -2.29 -8.15 -13.08
N PRO A 53 -1.78 -9.29 -12.56
CA PRO A 53 -2.54 -10.13 -11.63
C PRO A 53 -2.98 -9.37 -10.37
N ALA A 54 -4.13 -9.71 -9.80
CA ALA A 54 -4.67 -9.03 -8.62
C ALA A 54 -3.71 -9.03 -7.43
N ALA A 55 -2.97 -10.14 -7.24
CA ALA A 55 -1.94 -10.25 -6.19
C ALA A 55 -0.80 -9.23 -6.38
N GLU A 56 -0.40 -8.96 -7.62
CA GLU A 56 0.64 -7.98 -7.94
C GLU A 56 0.12 -6.55 -7.77
N GLN A 57 -1.12 -6.29 -8.17
CA GLN A 57 -1.78 -4.99 -7.96
C GLN A 57 -1.80 -4.60 -6.48
N VAL A 58 -2.24 -5.50 -5.60
CA VAL A 58 -2.28 -5.19 -4.15
C VAL A 58 -0.89 -5.04 -3.55
N LEU A 59 0.10 -5.79 -4.04
CA LEU A 59 1.49 -5.66 -3.59
C LEU A 59 2.13 -4.33 -4.04
N LEU A 60 1.82 -3.89 -5.27
CA LEU A 60 2.22 -2.59 -5.80
C LEU A 60 1.66 -1.46 -4.92
N LEU A 61 0.35 -1.47 -4.66
CA LEU A 61 -0.31 -0.48 -3.81
C LEU A 61 0.25 -0.47 -2.39
N ALA A 62 0.41 -1.64 -1.76
CA ALA A 62 0.95 -1.74 -0.40
C ALA A 62 2.36 -1.12 -0.31
N ARG A 63 3.23 -1.41 -1.29
CA ARG A 63 4.58 -0.84 -1.35
C ARG A 63 4.56 0.66 -1.60
N ALA A 64 3.68 1.14 -2.47
CA ALA A 64 3.54 2.57 -2.75
C ALA A 64 3.13 3.33 -1.49
N LYS A 65 2.10 2.85 -0.77
CA LYS A 65 1.61 3.47 0.47
C LYS A 65 2.66 3.51 1.58
N ALA A 66 3.41 2.42 1.74
CA ALA A 66 4.51 2.36 2.71
C ALA A 66 5.64 3.34 2.38
N ARG A 67 5.95 3.56 1.09
CA ARG A 67 6.98 4.52 0.67
C ARG A 67 6.54 5.97 0.83
N ASP A 68 5.28 6.26 0.54
CA ASP A 68 4.67 7.59 0.64
C ASP A 68 4.81 8.17 2.06
N VAL A 69 4.56 7.36 3.09
CA VAL A 69 4.67 7.80 4.50
C VAL A 69 6.08 7.71 5.09
N ARG A 70 7.09 7.23 4.35
CA ARG A 70 8.45 6.95 4.88
C ARG A 70 9.23 8.22 5.23
N ALA A 71 8.87 9.37 4.64
CA ALA A 71 9.66 10.61 4.70
C ALA A 71 9.04 11.69 5.60
N THR A 72 8.07 11.33 6.44
CA THR A 72 7.38 12.25 7.37
C THR A 72 7.91 12.06 8.79
#